data_AF-A0A2H0KBC0-F1
#
_entry.id   AF-A0A2H0KBC0-F1
#
_cell.length_a   1.000
_cell.length_b   1.000
_cell.length_c   1.000
_cell.angle_alpha   90.00
_cell.angle_beta   90.00
_cell.angle_gamma   90.00
#
_symmetry.space_group_name_H-M   'P 1'
#
loop_
_entity.id
_entity.type
_entity.pdbx_description
1 polymer ?
#
loop_
_entity_poly.entity_id
_entity_poly.type
_entity_poly.pdbx_seq_one_letter_code
_entity_poly.pdbx_strand_id
1 'polypeptide(L)'
;MARIIKLTQALKRQPDDLNGLLKKAVVLRKKLPDMEGTFVVKNLKALLSAKISDVLLKKDMIDSACFLCGIHIAQLLSDLTVTAPESWYAIDYILKSNQRGDPSALKQGANVCFLICAVFKERGEHRAMTYRDYESMGMGLYFQFYSQTGKEIGYHMGRQYRLMVRVTNECLKTL
;
A
#
# COMPACT_ATOMS: atom_id res chain seq x y z
N MET A 1 -9.87 40.04 3.24
CA MET A 1 -10.59 39.14 2.30
C MET A 1 -9.88 38.94 0.95
N ALA A 2 -9.23 39.95 0.36
CA ALA A 2 -8.55 39.82 -0.95
C ALA A 2 -7.38 38.79 -1.02
N ARG A 3 -6.74 38.45 0.10
CA ARG A 3 -5.66 37.44 0.17
C ARG A 3 -6.15 36.00 0.03
N ILE A 4 -7.37 35.71 0.51
CA ILE A 4 -7.95 34.35 0.44
C ILE A 4 -8.34 34.03 -0.99
N ILE A 5 -8.89 35.00 -1.73
CA ILE A 5 -9.31 34.85 -3.13
C ILE A 5 -8.10 34.58 -4.06
N LYS A 6 -6.93 35.19 -3.78
CA LYS A 6 -5.69 34.91 -4.54
C LYS A 6 -5.15 33.49 -4.30
N LEU A 7 -5.34 32.92 -3.11
CA LEU A 7 -4.95 31.53 -2.80
C LEU A 7 -5.86 30.52 -3.53
N THR A 8 -7.17 30.80 -3.62
CA THR A 8 -8.12 29.95 -4.37
C THR A 8 -7.92 30.06 -5.89
N GLN A 9 -7.51 31.22 -6.40
CA GLN A 9 -7.19 31.38 -7.83
C GLN A 9 -5.86 30.74 -8.24
N ALA A 10 -4.86 30.66 -7.35
CA ALA A 10 -3.60 29.97 -7.62
C ALA A 10 -3.72 28.43 -7.63
N LEU A 11 -4.73 27.89 -6.93
CA LEU A 11 -5.01 26.44 -6.88
C LEU A 11 -5.73 25.90 -8.12
N LYS A 12 -6.20 26.77 -9.03
CA LYS A 12 -7.06 26.39 -10.15
C LYS A 12 -6.33 26.04 -11.47
N ARG A 13 -4.99 25.89 -11.46
CA ARG A 13 -4.20 25.89 -12.72
C ARG A 13 -3.03 24.90 -12.84
N GLN A 14 -3.01 23.78 -12.14
CA GLN A 14 -2.04 22.72 -12.49
C GLN A 14 -2.71 21.34 -12.48
N PRO A 15 -2.35 20.46 -13.44
CA PRO A 15 -2.92 19.12 -13.51
C PRO A 15 -2.56 18.39 -12.22
N ASP A 16 -3.59 17.90 -11.53
CA ASP A 16 -3.48 17.20 -10.26
C ASP A 16 -2.78 15.85 -10.46
N ASP A 17 -1.45 15.87 -10.48
CA ASP A 17 -0.65 14.68 -10.20
C ASP A 17 -0.81 14.34 -8.70
N LEU A 18 -1.26 13.12 -8.41
CA LEU A 18 -1.44 12.59 -7.06
C LEU A 18 -0.17 12.72 -6.20
N ASN A 19 1.02 12.68 -6.81
CA ASN A 19 2.28 12.99 -6.13
C ASN A 19 2.29 14.43 -5.56
N GLY A 20 1.70 15.37 -6.28
CA GLY A 20 1.48 16.74 -5.83
C GLY A 20 0.48 16.81 -4.67
N LEU A 21 -0.59 16.01 -4.71
CA LEU A 21 -1.58 15.94 -3.62
C LEU A 21 -1.01 15.29 -2.35
N LEU A 22 -0.24 14.21 -2.48
CA LEU A 22 0.44 13.55 -1.37
C LEU A 22 1.51 14.45 -0.74
N LYS A 23 2.30 15.16 -1.56
CA LYS A 23 3.26 16.16 -1.07
C LYS A 23 2.55 17.31 -0.35
N LYS A 24 1.43 17.81 -0.88
CA LYS A 24 0.61 18.85 -0.23
C LYS A 24 0.03 18.36 1.10
N ALA A 25 -0.47 17.13 1.16
CA ALA A 25 -1.01 16.54 2.39
C ALA A 25 0.06 16.41 3.49
N VAL A 26 1.28 16.00 3.12
CA VAL A 26 2.43 15.93 4.05
C VAL A 26 2.83 17.32 4.56
N VAL A 27 2.80 18.35 3.70
CA VAL A 27 3.10 19.74 4.07
C VAL A 27 2.01 20.35 4.95
N LEU A 28 0.73 20.05 4.68
CA LEU A 28 -0.40 20.52 5.47
C LEU A 28 -0.41 19.90 6.88
N ARG A 29 -0.02 18.63 7.02
CA ARG A 29 0.14 17.94 8.32
C ARG A 29 1.22 18.56 9.21
N LYS A 30 2.29 19.13 8.63
CA LYS A 30 3.28 19.90 9.41
C LYS A 30 2.72 21.20 10.01
N LYS A 31 1.58 21.68 9.52
CA LYS A 31 0.96 22.96 9.92
C LYS A 31 -0.29 22.80 10.79
N LEU A 32 -0.85 21.61 10.92
CA LEU A 32 -2.06 21.33 11.70
C LEU A 32 -1.81 20.10 12.58
N PRO A 33 -1.40 20.29 13.85
CA PRO A 33 -1.50 19.22 14.84
C PRO A 33 -2.97 19.07 15.24
N ASP A 34 -3.45 17.82 15.27
CA ASP A 34 -4.73 17.40 15.88
C ASP A 34 -6.06 17.67 15.15
N MET A 35 -6.18 17.29 13.88
CA MET A 35 -7.52 16.96 13.32
C MET A 35 -7.60 15.51 12.85
N GLU A 36 -8.36 14.71 13.61
CA GLU A 36 -9.02 13.45 13.25
C GLU A 36 -8.36 12.59 12.14
N GLY A 37 -7.19 12.01 12.45
CA GLY A 37 -6.55 11.05 11.55
C GLY A 37 -7.45 9.87 11.17
N THR A 38 -8.41 9.49 12.01
CA THR A 38 -9.26 8.31 11.82
C THR A 38 -10.32 8.49 10.72
N PHE A 39 -10.88 9.69 10.54
CA PHE A 39 -11.94 9.93 9.54
C PHE A 39 -11.38 9.96 8.11
N VAL A 40 -10.25 10.66 7.93
CA VAL A 40 -9.56 10.75 6.63
C VAL A 40 -9.09 9.37 6.16
N VAL A 41 -8.55 8.54 7.07
CA VAL A 41 -8.05 7.19 6.77
C VAL A 41 -9.18 6.24 6.40
N LYS A 42 -10.32 6.28 7.10
CA LYS A 42 -11.49 5.45 6.75
C LYS A 42 -12.01 5.77 5.35
N ASN A 43 -12.11 7.06 5.01
CA ASN A 43 -12.57 7.49 3.69
C ASN A 43 -11.56 7.13 2.59
N LEU A 44 -10.26 7.25 2.87
CA LEU A 44 -9.21 6.84 1.93
C LEU A 44 -9.24 5.33 1.66
N LYS A 45 -9.34 4.51 2.71
CA LYS A 45 -9.49 3.06 2.56
C LYS A 45 -10.72 2.70 1.71
N ALA A 46 -11.87 3.32 1.97
CA ALA A 46 -13.09 3.07 1.22
C ALA A 46 -12.93 3.44 -0.26
N LEU A 47 -12.35 4.60 -0.54
CA LEU A 47 -12.04 5.04 -1.90
C LEU A 47 -11.10 4.06 -2.62
N LEU A 48 -9.99 3.66 -1.96
CA LEU A 48 -9.03 2.71 -2.52
C LEU A 48 -9.67 1.33 -2.75
N SER A 49 -10.51 0.86 -1.82
CA SER A 49 -11.22 -0.41 -1.96
C SER A 49 -12.18 -0.39 -3.14
N ALA A 50 -12.93 0.70 -3.31
CA ALA A 50 -13.84 0.89 -4.45
C ALA A 50 -13.08 0.92 -5.78
N LYS A 51 -11.94 1.62 -5.83
CA LYS A 51 -11.11 1.70 -7.04
C LYS A 51 -10.44 0.39 -7.40
N ILE A 52 -9.89 -0.33 -6.42
CA ILE A 52 -9.34 -1.68 -6.65
C ILE A 52 -10.45 -2.62 -7.16
N SER A 53 -11.64 -2.56 -6.57
CA SER A 53 -12.78 -3.36 -7.01
C SER A 53 -13.21 -3.01 -8.44
N ASP A 54 -13.24 -1.73 -8.80
CA ASP A 54 -13.54 -1.28 -10.18
C ASP A 54 -12.53 -1.83 -11.19
N VAL A 55 -11.22 -1.81 -10.87
CA VAL A 55 -10.17 -2.40 -11.73
C VAL A 55 -10.34 -3.92 -11.85
N LEU A 56 -10.69 -4.62 -10.77
CA LEU A 56 -10.94 -6.06 -10.80
C LEU A 56 -12.16 -6.40 -11.66
N LEU A 57 -13.25 -5.66 -11.52
CA LEU A 57 -14.47 -5.84 -12.30
C LEU A 57 -14.24 -5.60 -13.80
N LYS A 58 -13.52 -4.52 -14.16
CA LYS A 58 -13.17 -4.22 -15.55
C LYS A 58 -12.31 -5.28 -16.24
N LYS A 59 -11.69 -6.16 -15.47
CA LYS A 59 -10.86 -7.27 -15.95
C LYS A 59 -11.54 -8.63 -15.82
N ASP A 60 -12.84 -8.65 -15.51
CA ASP A 60 -13.64 -9.85 -15.25
C ASP A 60 -13.06 -10.75 -14.13
N MET A 61 -12.34 -10.15 -13.18
CA MET A 61 -11.69 -10.85 -12.06
C MET A 61 -12.61 -10.89 -10.83
N ILE A 62 -13.75 -11.57 -10.99
CA ILE A 62 -14.80 -11.69 -9.97
C ILE A 62 -14.55 -12.94 -9.10
N ASP A 63 -13.39 -12.97 -8.44
CA ASP A 63 -13.00 -14.05 -7.52
C ASP A 63 -12.91 -13.51 -6.09
N SER A 64 -13.45 -14.26 -5.13
CA SER A 64 -13.50 -13.85 -3.71
C SER A 64 -12.11 -13.63 -3.13
N ALA A 65 -11.11 -14.40 -3.57
CA ALA A 65 -9.71 -14.19 -3.17
C ALA A 65 -9.18 -12.83 -3.64
N CYS A 66 -9.53 -12.41 -4.86
CA CYS A 66 -9.11 -11.12 -5.39
C CYS A 66 -9.73 -9.95 -4.61
N PHE A 67 -11.01 -10.07 -4.23
CA PHE A 67 -11.67 -9.07 -3.38
C PHE A 67 -11.03 -8.99 -1.97
N LEU A 68 -10.78 -10.13 -1.33
CA LEU A 68 -10.12 -10.17 -0.01
C LEU A 68 -8.74 -9.51 -0.07
N CYS A 69 -7.95 -9.85 -1.08
CA CYS A 69 -6.65 -9.23 -1.33
C CYS A 69 -6.78 -7.72 -1.58
N GLY A 70 -7.76 -7.30 -2.37
CA GLY A 70 -8.03 -5.89 -2.66
C GLY A 70 -8.34 -5.08 -1.41
N ILE A 71 -9.18 -5.60 -0.50
CA ILE A 71 -9.49 -4.96 0.79
C ILE A 71 -8.24 -4.86 1.67
N HIS A 72 -7.44 -5.93 1.74
CA HIS A 72 -6.18 -5.92 2.50
C HIS A 72 -5.19 -4.89 1.94
N ILE A 73 -5.09 -4.75 0.63
CA ILE A 73 -4.21 -3.77 -0.02
C ILE A 73 -4.72 -2.35 0.19
N ALA A 74 -6.02 -2.11 0.09
CA ALA A 74 -6.60 -0.80 0.38
C ALA A 74 -6.31 -0.38 1.83
N GLN A 75 -6.39 -1.31 2.78
CA GLN A 75 -5.97 -1.08 4.16
C GLN A 75 -4.48 -0.75 4.24
N LEU A 76 -3.61 -1.57 3.63
CA LEU A 76 -2.16 -1.37 3.63
C LEU A 76 -1.75 0.01 3.09
N LEU A 77 -2.31 0.41 1.95
CA LEU A 77 -2.05 1.70 1.32
C LEU A 77 -2.57 2.86 2.17
N SER A 78 -3.74 2.70 2.80
CA SER A 78 -4.29 3.70 3.71
C SER A 78 -3.43 3.84 4.96
N ASP A 79 -2.99 2.74 5.56
CA ASP A 79 -2.14 2.74 6.76
C ASP A 79 -0.80 3.41 6.50
N LEU A 80 -0.23 3.21 5.30
CA LEU A 80 1.03 3.82 4.89
C LEU A 80 0.98 5.37 4.92
N THR A 81 -0.20 5.98 4.75
CA THR A 81 -0.35 7.45 4.84
C THR A 81 -0.25 7.97 6.28
N VAL A 82 -0.50 7.10 7.26
CA VAL A 82 -0.48 7.40 8.69
C VAL A 82 0.87 7.07 9.27
N THR A 83 1.36 5.87 8.97
CA THR A 83 2.49 5.22 9.62
C THR A 83 3.38 4.57 8.57
N ALA A 84 4.65 4.99 8.53
CA ALA A 84 5.65 4.34 7.70
C ALA A 84 6.00 2.95 8.26
N PRO A 85 6.43 1.99 7.41
CA PRO A 85 6.98 0.73 7.88
C PRO A 85 8.17 0.98 8.82
N GLU A 86 8.29 0.18 9.88
CA GLU A 86 9.45 0.17 10.79
C GLU A 86 10.77 0.00 10.01
N SER A 87 10.74 -0.85 8.98
CA SER A 87 11.87 -1.09 8.08
C SER A 87 11.39 -1.23 6.63
N TRP A 88 12.21 -0.76 5.70
CA TRP A 88 12.05 -1.03 4.26
C TRP A 88 12.87 -2.27 3.81
N TYR A 89 13.35 -3.07 4.76
CA TYR A 89 14.10 -4.30 4.52
C TYR A 89 13.26 -5.48 4.97
N ALA A 90 12.76 -6.27 4.03
CA ALA A 90 11.93 -7.44 4.34
C ALA A 90 12.68 -8.48 5.21
N ILE A 91 14.01 -8.57 5.07
CA ILE A 91 14.87 -9.44 5.88
C ILE A 91 14.80 -9.11 7.38
N ASP A 92 14.70 -7.82 7.75
CA ASP A 92 14.61 -7.43 9.17
C ASP A 92 13.37 -8.05 9.83
N TYR A 93 12.28 -8.16 9.09
CA TYR A 93 11.05 -8.80 9.55
C TYR A 93 11.16 -10.32 9.65
N ILE A 94 11.93 -10.95 8.76
CA ILE A 94 12.23 -12.40 8.86
C ILE A 94 13.03 -12.67 10.14
N LEU A 95 14.09 -11.87 10.37
CA LEU A 95 14.91 -11.98 11.57
C LEU A 95 14.07 -11.75 12.82
N LYS A 96 13.22 -10.72 12.82
CA LYS A 96 12.29 -10.43 13.93
C LYS A 96 11.33 -11.58 14.19
N SER A 97 10.77 -12.19 13.14
CA SER A 97 9.87 -13.35 13.29
C SER A 97 10.61 -14.55 13.89
N ASN A 98 11.82 -14.86 13.40
CA ASN A 98 12.60 -15.99 13.89
C ASN A 98 13.10 -15.80 15.32
N GLN A 99 13.53 -14.60 15.69
CA GLN A 99 14.08 -14.32 17.02
C GLN A 99 13.00 -14.17 18.08
N ARG A 100 11.83 -13.60 17.73
CA ARG A 100 10.76 -13.30 18.70
C ARG A 100 9.57 -14.26 18.62
N GLY A 101 9.57 -15.17 17.65
CA GLY A 101 8.45 -16.08 17.41
C GLY A 101 7.16 -15.36 17.02
N ASP A 102 7.25 -14.18 16.41
CA ASP A 102 6.08 -13.37 16.02
C ASP A 102 5.78 -13.55 14.52
N PRO A 103 4.73 -14.29 14.14
CA PRO A 103 4.37 -14.48 12.74
C PRO A 103 3.90 -13.19 12.07
N SER A 104 3.41 -12.21 12.84
CA SER A 104 2.92 -10.95 12.28
C SER A 104 4.03 -10.15 11.59
N ALA A 105 5.29 -10.33 12.03
CA ALA A 105 6.46 -9.78 11.38
C ALA A 105 6.58 -10.29 9.93
N LEU A 106 6.32 -11.58 9.64
CA LEU A 106 6.35 -12.10 8.27
C LEU A 106 5.35 -11.40 7.36
N LYS A 107 4.13 -11.16 7.86
CA LYS A 107 3.11 -10.39 7.12
C LYS A 107 3.59 -8.96 6.85
N GLN A 108 4.25 -8.31 7.81
CA GLN A 108 4.81 -6.98 7.62
C GLN A 108 5.94 -6.97 6.57
N GLY A 109 6.85 -7.95 6.61
CA GLY A 109 7.88 -8.13 5.58
C GLY A 109 7.29 -8.35 4.19
N ALA A 110 6.25 -9.19 4.09
CA ALA A 110 5.52 -9.42 2.85
C ALA A 110 4.85 -8.15 2.30
N ASN A 111 4.21 -7.36 3.19
CA ASN A 111 3.63 -6.07 2.84
C ASN A 111 4.69 -5.09 2.33
N VAL A 112 5.89 -5.06 2.93
CA VAL A 112 7.00 -4.19 2.48
C VAL A 112 7.47 -4.59 1.08
N CYS A 113 7.67 -5.88 0.82
CA CYS A 113 7.94 -6.37 -0.53
C CYS A 113 6.84 -5.93 -1.51
N PHE A 114 5.58 -6.01 -1.09
CA PHE A 114 4.44 -5.63 -1.94
C PHE A 114 4.48 -4.15 -2.29
N LEU A 115 4.73 -3.28 -1.30
CA LEU A 115 4.85 -1.84 -1.50
C LEU A 115 6.02 -1.50 -2.43
N ILE A 116 7.16 -2.18 -2.32
CA ILE A 116 8.29 -1.98 -3.23
C ILE A 116 7.90 -2.37 -4.67
N CYS A 117 7.22 -3.49 -4.85
CA CYS A 117 6.81 -3.96 -6.18
C CYS A 117 5.70 -3.10 -6.80
N ALA A 118 4.76 -2.62 -5.99
CA ALA A 118 3.53 -1.97 -6.44
C ALA A 118 3.57 -0.45 -6.43
N VAL A 119 4.36 0.17 -5.56
CA VAL A 119 4.31 1.61 -5.28
C VAL A 119 5.67 2.29 -5.41
N PHE A 120 6.73 1.72 -4.80
CA PHE A 120 8.05 2.34 -4.71
C PHE A 120 9.10 1.55 -5.47
N LYS A 121 8.94 1.43 -6.79
CA LYS A 121 9.82 0.61 -7.63
C LYS A 121 11.27 1.10 -7.59
N GLU A 122 11.46 2.40 -7.46
CA GLU A 122 12.78 3.03 -7.38
C GLU A 122 13.56 2.55 -6.14
N ARG A 123 12.85 2.18 -5.05
CA ARG A 123 13.49 1.61 -3.86
C ARG A 123 14.08 0.23 -4.09
N GLY A 124 13.56 -0.52 -5.05
CA GLY A 124 14.15 -1.79 -5.47
C GLY A 124 15.48 -1.60 -6.21
N GLU A 125 15.64 -0.49 -6.93
CA GLU A 125 16.82 -0.21 -7.75
C GLU A 125 18.04 0.24 -6.92
N HIS A 126 17.83 0.74 -5.71
CA HIS A 126 18.90 1.18 -4.82
C HIS A 126 19.70 0.03 -4.18
N ARG A 127 19.44 -1.24 -4.52
CA ARG A 127 20.01 -2.41 -3.83
C ARG A 127 20.35 -3.55 -4.77
N ALA A 128 21.05 -4.55 -4.23
CA ALA A 128 21.43 -5.78 -4.93
C ALA A 128 20.26 -6.74 -5.23
N MET A 129 19.04 -6.43 -4.78
CA MET A 129 17.86 -7.24 -5.04
C MET A 129 17.10 -6.73 -6.25
N THR A 130 16.75 -7.63 -7.16
CA THR A 130 15.91 -7.32 -8.32
C THR A 130 14.44 -7.27 -7.95
N TYR A 131 13.61 -6.71 -8.83
CA TYR A 131 12.16 -6.76 -8.72
C TYR A 131 11.63 -8.18 -8.49
N ARG A 132 12.17 -9.18 -9.21
CA ARG A 132 11.75 -10.58 -9.09
C ARG A 132 12.10 -11.19 -7.73
N ASP A 133 13.16 -10.72 -7.10
CA ASP A 133 13.56 -11.17 -5.77
C ASP A 133 12.56 -10.66 -4.72
N TYR A 134 12.17 -9.39 -4.80
CA TYR A 134 11.13 -8.83 -3.93
C TYR A 134 9.78 -9.51 -4.13
N GLU A 135 9.41 -9.80 -5.37
CA GLU A 135 8.17 -10.49 -5.71
C GLU A 135 8.15 -11.91 -5.10
N SER A 136 9.20 -12.69 -5.34
CA SER A 136 9.32 -14.07 -4.84
C SER A 136 9.38 -14.10 -3.31
N MET A 137 10.12 -13.17 -2.71
CA MET A 137 10.20 -13.02 -1.25
C MET A 137 8.85 -12.64 -0.66
N GLY A 138 8.15 -11.66 -1.23
CA GLY A 138 6.84 -11.25 -0.74
C GLY A 138 5.80 -12.38 -0.79
N MET A 139 5.77 -13.14 -1.89
CA MET A 139 4.94 -14.35 -2.02
C MET A 139 5.28 -15.38 -0.94
N GLY A 140 6.56 -15.71 -0.78
CA GLY A 140 7.04 -16.68 0.20
C GLY A 140 6.68 -16.30 1.63
N LEU A 141 6.85 -15.02 2.00
CA LEU A 141 6.54 -14.52 3.34
C LEU A 141 5.04 -14.60 3.66
N TYR A 142 4.17 -14.34 2.68
CA TYR A 142 2.74 -14.53 2.86
C TYR A 142 2.36 -16.00 3.07
N PHE A 143 2.97 -16.92 2.33
CA PHE A 143 2.75 -18.36 2.54
C PHE A 143 3.28 -18.84 3.89
N GLN A 144 4.46 -18.38 4.31
CA GLN A 144 4.98 -18.69 5.65
C GLN A 144 4.11 -18.12 6.77
N PHE A 145 3.60 -16.90 6.60
CA PHE A 145 2.62 -16.34 7.52
C PHE A 145 1.36 -17.20 7.60
N TYR A 146 0.86 -17.69 6.47
CA TYR A 146 -0.28 -18.61 6.43
C TYR A 146 0.05 -19.94 7.13
N SER A 147 1.19 -20.56 6.84
CA SER A 147 1.56 -21.85 7.46
C SER A 147 1.69 -21.74 8.99
N GLN A 148 2.10 -20.59 9.50
CA GLN A 148 2.23 -20.36 10.95
C GLN A 148 0.92 -19.97 11.64
N THR A 149 -0.02 -19.34 10.93
CA THR A 149 -1.21 -18.73 11.57
C THR A 149 -2.55 -19.26 11.09
N GLY A 150 -2.60 -20.00 9.99
CA GLY A 150 -3.83 -20.42 9.31
C GLY A 150 -4.65 -19.28 8.70
N LYS A 151 -4.18 -18.01 8.75
CA LYS A 151 -4.94 -16.86 8.27
C LYS A 151 -4.96 -16.79 6.74
N GLU A 152 -6.13 -17.01 6.14
CA GLU A 152 -6.35 -17.13 4.70
C GLU A 152 -5.77 -15.99 3.86
N ILE A 153 -5.70 -14.76 4.40
CA ILE A 153 -5.10 -13.64 3.68
C ILE A 153 -3.66 -13.92 3.26
N GLY A 154 -2.89 -14.68 4.04
CA GLY A 154 -1.54 -15.09 3.66
C GLY A 154 -1.56 -16.03 2.45
N TYR A 155 -2.46 -17.01 2.43
CA TYR A 155 -2.60 -17.92 1.30
C TYR A 155 -3.03 -17.18 0.02
N HIS A 156 -4.06 -16.33 0.11
CA HIS A 156 -4.58 -15.60 -1.04
C HIS A 156 -3.59 -14.57 -1.56
N MET A 157 -2.97 -13.76 -0.68
CA MET A 157 -1.93 -12.81 -1.11
C MET A 157 -0.71 -13.51 -1.67
N GLY A 158 -0.31 -14.66 -1.15
CA GLY A 158 0.78 -15.48 -1.71
C GLY A 158 0.48 -15.93 -3.13
N ARG A 159 -0.74 -16.42 -3.39
CA ARG A 159 -1.18 -16.87 -4.73
C ARG A 159 -1.41 -15.73 -5.72
N GLN A 160 -2.09 -14.68 -5.28
CA GLN A 160 -2.54 -13.57 -6.14
C GLN A 160 -1.53 -12.41 -6.21
N TYR A 161 -0.35 -12.55 -5.60
CA TYR A 161 0.61 -11.48 -5.42
C TYR A 161 0.89 -10.66 -6.68
N ARG A 162 1.32 -11.33 -7.76
CA ARG A 162 1.67 -10.69 -9.04
C ARG A 162 0.48 -9.97 -9.66
N LEU A 163 -0.68 -10.60 -9.60
CA LEU A 163 -1.91 -10.02 -10.09
C LEU A 163 -2.22 -8.74 -9.32
N MET A 164 -2.17 -8.81 -8.00
CA MET A 164 -2.49 -7.68 -7.16
C MET A 164 -1.48 -6.54 -7.27
N VAL A 165 -0.19 -6.82 -7.47
CA VAL A 165 0.79 -5.78 -7.79
C VAL A 165 0.40 -5.04 -9.07
N ARG A 166 -0.04 -5.75 -10.12
CA ARG A 166 -0.51 -5.12 -11.37
C ARG A 166 -1.78 -4.31 -11.17
N VAL A 167 -2.77 -4.85 -10.46
CA VAL A 167 -4.04 -4.17 -10.15
C VAL A 167 -3.77 -2.89 -9.35
N THR A 168 -2.90 -2.93 -8.34
CA THR A 168 -2.52 -1.76 -7.55
C THR A 168 -1.79 -0.72 -8.40
N ASN A 169 -0.82 -1.12 -9.22
CA ASN A 169 -0.13 -0.20 -10.13
C ASN A 169 -1.11 0.52 -11.07
N GLU A 170 -2.11 -0.19 -11.59
CA GLU A 170 -3.13 0.40 -12.46
C GLU A 170 -4.05 1.33 -11.71
N CYS A 171 -4.54 0.90 -10.54
CA CYS A 171 -5.36 1.72 -9.65
C CYS A 171 -4.68 3.08 -9.36
N LEU A 172 -3.39 3.06 -9.02
CA LEU A 172 -2.61 4.26 -8.70
C LEU A 172 -2.34 5.17 -9.92
N LYS A 173 -2.39 4.65 -11.14
CA LYS A 173 -2.28 5.47 -12.37
C LYS A 173 -3.59 6.16 -12.75
N THR A 174 -4.72 5.59 -12.32
CA THR A 174 -6.07 6.07 -12.63
C THR A 174 -6.70 6.91 -11.52
N LEU A 175 -5.94 7.13 -10.43
CA LEU A 175 -6.26 7.99 -9.30
C LEU A 175 -5.63 9.36 -9.51
#